data_AF-A0A959BY53-F1
#
_entry.id   AF-A0A959BY53-F1
#
_cell.length_a   1.000
_cell.length_b   1.000
_cell.length_c   1.000
_cell.angle_alpha   90.00
_cell.angle_beta   90.00
_cell.angle_gamma   90.00
#
_symmetry.space_group_name_H-M   'P 1'
#
loop_
_entity.id
_entity.type
_entity.pdbx_description
1 polymer ?
#
loop_
_entity_poly.entity_id
_entity_poly.type
_entity_poly.pdbx_seq_one_letter_code
_entity_poly.pdbx_strand_id
1 'polypeptide(L)'
;MYKFLTKNGQPIAFGVGILISIIFLLVVVSNISEFTALPKEEQSTTGIFNFGLVGAIILGFIAALAMVFFGLYQIASDFKGSVKGLIGFGILLAVFLIAYFTASGEPTPYLKSAIDKFQETGGVLSANNLKFIGAGISTSVILVLAAAVAFIFSEIRNFFK
;
A
#
# COMPACT_ATOMS: atom_id res chain seq x y z
N MET A 1 -20.13 -20.37 -8.72
CA MET A 1 -19.02 -19.38 -8.71
C MET A 1 -18.67 -18.87 -7.32
N TYR A 2 -19.64 -18.41 -6.51
CA TYR A 2 -19.39 -17.89 -5.16
C TYR A 2 -18.54 -18.82 -4.26
N LYS A 3 -18.95 -20.09 -4.07
CA LYS A 3 -18.20 -21.06 -3.24
C LYS A 3 -16.75 -21.33 -3.69
N PHE A 4 -16.47 -21.19 -4.99
CA PHE A 4 -15.13 -21.39 -5.54
C PHE A 4 -14.23 -20.18 -5.22
N LEU A 5 -14.75 -18.96 -5.42
CA LEU A 5 -14.02 -17.73 -5.11
C LEU A 5 -13.84 -17.52 -3.60
N THR A 6 -14.81 -17.91 -2.76
CA THR A 6 -14.66 -17.82 -1.30
C THR A 6 -13.65 -18.83 -0.76
N LYS A 7 -13.52 -20.01 -1.38
CA LYS A 7 -12.58 -21.05 -0.97
C LYS A 7 -11.17 -20.83 -1.52
N ASN A 8 -11.07 -20.30 -2.75
CA ASN A 8 -9.80 -20.20 -3.47
C ASN A 8 -9.38 -18.74 -3.75
N GLY A 9 -10.05 -17.74 -3.19
CA GLY A 9 -9.78 -16.33 -3.49
C GLY A 9 -8.34 -15.93 -3.17
N GLN A 10 -7.84 -16.30 -1.98
CA GLN A 10 -6.45 -16.03 -1.58
C GLN A 10 -5.40 -16.73 -2.47
N PRO A 11 -5.48 -18.05 -2.74
CA PRO A 11 -4.53 -18.71 -3.65
C PRO A 11 -4.63 -18.20 -5.09
N ILE A 12 -5.82 -17.81 -5.58
CA ILE A 12 -5.97 -17.19 -6.90
C ILE A 12 -5.29 -15.83 -6.93
N ALA A 13 -5.52 -14.96 -5.94
CA ALA A 13 -4.88 -13.65 -5.86
C ALA A 13 -3.35 -13.78 -5.81
N PHE A 14 -2.85 -14.71 -5.00
CA PHE A 14 -1.42 -15.00 -4.90
C PHE A 14 -0.86 -15.54 -6.23
N GLY A 15 -1.56 -16.47 -6.88
CA GLY A 15 -1.15 -17.03 -8.17
C GLY A 15 -1.10 -15.98 -9.28
N VAL A 16 -2.10 -15.09 -9.35
CA VAL A 16 -2.10 -13.96 -10.29
C VAL A 16 -0.94 -13.01 -10.01
N GLY A 17 -0.65 -12.71 -8.74
CA GLY A 17 0.49 -11.89 -8.36
C GLY A 17 1.84 -12.50 -8.77
N ILE A 18 2.01 -13.81 -8.54
CA ILE A 18 3.20 -14.55 -8.97
C ILE A 18 3.33 -14.51 -10.50
N LEU A 19 2.24 -14.78 -11.23
CA LEU A 19 2.27 -14.82 -12.69
C LEU A 19 2.73 -13.47 -13.27
N ILE A 20 2.16 -12.36 -12.78
CA ILE A 20 2.55 -11.02 -13.20
C ILE A 20 4.03 -10.76 -12.86
N SER A 21 4.47 -11.17 -11.67
CA SER A 21 5.87 -11.00 -11.25
C SER A 21 6.84 -11.79 -12.13
N ILE A 22 6.49 -13.03 -12.50
CA ILE A 22 7.28 -13.86 -13.41
C ILE A 22 7.37 -13.20 -14.79
N ILE A 23 6.25 -12.76 -15.36
CA ILE A 23 6.25 -12.12 -16.68
C ILE A 23 7.06 -10.82 -16.64
N PHE A 24 6.91 -10.01 -15.59
CA PHE A 24 7.72 -8.82 -15.37
C PHE A 24 9.22 -9.14 -15.34
N LEU A 25 9.63 -10.16 -14.57
CA LEU A 25 11.03 -10.56 -14.48
C LEU A 25 11.56 -11.07 -15.82
N LEU A 26 10.77 -11.83 -16.58
CA LEU A 26 11.17 -12.28 -17.92
C LEU A 26 11.41 -11.09 -18.85
N VAL A 27 10.50 -10.13 -18.90
CA VAL A 27 10.65 -8.92 -19.71
C VAL A 27 11.89 -8.13 -19.29
N VAL A 28 12.12 -7.93 -17.99
CA VAL A 28 13.27 -7.17 -17.50
C VAL A 28 14.57 -7.90 -17.77
N VAL A 29 14.69 -9.18 -17.39
CA VAL A 29 15.93 -9.95 -17.54
C VAL A 29 16.31 -10.09 -19.01
N SER A 30 15.34 -10.28 -19.91
CA SER A 30 15.61 -10.40 -21.35
C SER A 30 16.13 -9.10 -21.98
N ASN A 31 15.86 -7.94 -21.40
CA ASN A 31 16.21 -6.64 -21.98
C ASN A 31 17.17 -5.81 -21.10
N ILE A 32 17.70 -6.39 -20.00
CA ILE A 32 18.50 -5.66 -19.01
C ILE A 32 19.86 -5.21 -19.58
N SER A 33 20.46 -6.00 -20.47
CA SER A 33 21.73 -5.66 -21.12
C SER A 33 21.62 -4.37 -21.93
N GLU A 34 20.57 -4.27 -22.75
CA GLU A 34 20.26 -3.08 -23.54
C GLU A 34 19.97 -1.87 -22.64
N PHE A 35 19.18 -2.06 -21.57
CA PHE A 35 18.89 -1.01 -20.61
C PHE A 35 20.17 -0.47 -19.92
N THR A 36 21.07 -1.35 -19.47
CA THR A 36 22.30 -0.93 -18.79
C THR A 36 23.33 -0.26 -19.70
N ALA A 37 23.25 -0.49 -21.01
CA ALA A 37 24.11 0.14 -21.99
C ALA A 37 23.70 1.59 -22.31
N LEU A 38 22.47 1.99 -21.95
CA LEU A 38 21.98 3.35 -22.16
C LEU A 38 22.59 4.34 -21.16
N PRO A 39 22.86 5.59 -21.58
CA PRO A 39 23.12 6.70 -20.67
C PRO A 39 22.03 6.82 -19.60
N LYS A 40 22.39 7.22 -18.38
CA LYS A 40 21.44 7.32 -17.25
C LYS A 40 20.26 8.23 -17.55
N GLU A 41 20.48 9.30 -18.30
CA GLU A 41 19.43 10.22 -18.74
C GLU A 41 18.35 9.50 -19.58
N GLU A 42 18.75 8.55 -20.43
CA GLU A 42 17.87 7.87 -21.38
C GLU A 42 17.18 6.64 -20.77
N GLN A 43 17.71 6.07 -19.70
CA GLN A 43 17.12 4.92 -19.01
C GLN A 43 15.67 5.18 -18.54
N SER A 44 15.37 6.42 -18.16
CA SER A 44 14.03 6.85 -17.73
C SER A 44 12.96 6.78 -18.83
N THR A 45 13.37 6.75 -20.10
CA THR A 45 12.47 6.71 -21.27
C THR A 45 12.11 5.28 -21.70
N THR A 46 12.76 4.27 -21.10
CA THR A 46 12.59 2.88 -21.49
C THR A 46 11.28 2.29 -20.96
N GLY A 47 10.64 1.45 -21.78
CA GLY A 47 9.40 0.77 -21.42
C GLY A 47 9.58 -0.59 -20.73
N ILE A 48 10.80 -0.99 -20.40
CA ILE A 48 11.13 -2.34 -19.90
C ILE A 48 10.38 -2.69 -18.61
N PHE A 49 10.06 -1.70 -17.78
CA PHE A 49 9.31 -1.88 -16.54
C PHE A 49 7.79 -1.68 -16.69
N ASN A 50 7.31 -1.23 -17.85
CA ASN A 50 5.92 -0.81 -18.04
C ASN A 50 4.92 -1.94 -17.78
N PHE A 51 5.23 -3.17 -18.18
CA PHE A 51 4.33 -4.30 -17.96
C PHE A 51 4.02 -4.50 -16.46
N GLY A 52 5.07 -4.54 -15.64
CA GLY A 52 4.92 -4.70 -14.18
C GLY A 52 4.25 -3.49 -13.55
N LEU A 53 4.65 -2.29 -13.96
CA LEU A 53 4.11 -1.03 -13.42
C LEU A 53 2.63 -0.86 -13.75
N VAL A 54 2.24 -1.01 -15.02
CA VAL A 54 0.85 -0.90 -15.47
C VAL A 54 -0.01 -2.01 -14.85
N GLY A 55 0.51 -3.25 -14.80
CA GLY A 55 -0.19 -4.35 -14.13
C GLY A 55 -0.46 -4.08 -12.65
N ALA A 56 0.53 -3.58 -11.92
CA ALA A 56 0.39 -3.20 -10.52
C ALA A 56 -0.61 -2.05 -10.32
N ILE A 57 -0.55 -1.02 -11.18
CA ILE A 57 -1.47 0.12 -11.13
C ILE A 57 -2.91 -0.34 -11.37
N ILE A 58 -3.15 -1.14 -12.41
CA ILE A 58 -4.50 -1.63 -12.75
C ILE A 58 -5.05 -2.50 -11.60
N LEU A 59 -4.26 -3.44 -11.09
CA LEU A 59 -4.69 -4.29 -9.97
C LEU A 59 -4.93 -3.47 -8.70
N GLY A 60 -4.07 -2.50 -8.41
CA GLY A 60 -4.24 -1.59 -7.28
C GLY A 60 -5.53 -0.78 -7.40
N PHE A 61 -5.84 -0.28 -8.59
CA PHE A 61 -7.07 0.47 -8.85
C PHE A 61 -8.32 -0.40 -8.72
N ILE A 62 -8.31 -1.62 -9.26
CA ILE A 62 -9.41 -2.59 -9.11
C ILE A 62 -9.61 -2.94 -7.63
N ALA A 63 -8.53 -3.19 -6.88
CA ALA A 63 -8.59 -3.50 -5.47
C ALA A 63 -9.17 -2.33 -4.65
N ALA A 64 -8.76 -1.10 -4.94
CA ALA A 64 -9.30 0.10 -4.30
C ALA A 64 -10.80 0.26 -4.57
N LEU A 65 -11.24 0.11 -5.83
CA LEU A 65 -12.66 0.15 -6.19
C LEU A 65 -13.46 -0.95 -5.49
N ALA A 66 -12.96 -2.18 -5.49
CA ALA A 66 -13.60 -3.30 -4.82
C ALA A 66 -13.70 -3.07 -3.31
N MET A 67 -12.65 -2.55 -2.67
CA MET A 67 -12.64 -2.22 -1.24
C MET A 67 -13.74 -1.22 -0.89
N VAL A 68 -13.86 -0.14 -1.65
CA VAL A 68 -14.90 0.87 -1.43
C VAL A 68 -16.29 0.28 -1.67
N PHE A 69 -16.48 -0.39 -2.81
CA PHE A 69 -17.77 -0.97 -3.18
C PHE A 69 -18.25 -2.00 -2.14
N PHE A 70 -17.42 -2.98 -1.80
CA PHE A 70 -17.78 -4.01 -0.83
C PHE A 70 -17.89 -3.48 0.59
N GLY A 71 -17.08 -2.49 0.97
CA GLY A 71 -17.20 -1.80 2.25
C GLY A 71 -18.55 -1.11 2.40
N LEU A 72 -18.96 -0.33 1.40
CA LEU A 72 -20.27 0.33 1.38
C LEU A 72 -21.43 -0.67 1.31
N TYR A 73 -21.30 -1.70 0.48
CA TYR A 73 -22.29 -2.77 0.36
C TYR A 73 -22.53 -3.45 1.71
N GLN A 74 -21.47 -3.83 2.43
CA GLN A 74 -21.57 -4.49 3.73
C GLN A 74 -22.26 -3.60 4.78
N ILE A 75 -21.95 -2.30 4.80
CA ILE A 75 -22.62 -1.33 5.70
C ILE A 75 -24.11 -1.24 5.37
N ALA A 76 -24.47 -1.19 4.09
CA ALA A 76 -25.85 -1.09 3.65
C ALA A 76 -26.65 -2.38 3.88
N SER A 77 -26.03 -3.55 3.68
CA SER A 77 -26.71 -4.85 3.81
C SER A 77 -26.77 -5.36 5.26
N ASP A 78 -25.78 -5.05 6.09
CA ASP A 78 -25.69 -5.48 7.48
C ASP A 78 -24.94 -4.45 8.33
N PHE A 79 -25.63 -3.37 8.67
CA PHE A 79 -25.08 -2.30 9.50
C PHE A 79 -24.62 -2.83 10.87
N LYS A 80 -25.40 -3.72 11.49
CA LYS A 80 -25.11 -4.24 12.84
C LYS A 80 -23.86 -5.11 12.85
N GLY A 81 -23.67 -5.97 11.84
CA GLY A 81 -22.44 -6.72 11.64
C GLY A 81 -21.23 -5.83 11.34
N SER A 82 -21.46 -4.67 10.73
CA SER A 82 -20.43 -3.71 10.34
C SER A 82 -19.91 -2.84 11.49
N VAL A 83 -20.62 -2.75 12.62
CA VAL A 83 -20.27 -1.83 13.74
C VAL A 83 -18.83 -2.02 14.22
N LYS A 84 -18.35 -3.25 14.38
CA LYS A 84 -16.97 -3.50 14.82
C LYS A 84 -15.95 -3.02 13.79
N GLY A 85 -16.22 -3.24 12.51
CA GLY A 85 -15.38 -2.76 11.42
C GLY A 85 -15.34 -1.23 11.35
N LEU A 86 -16.50 -0.59 11.52
CA LEU A 86 -16.61 0.87 11.57
C LEU A 86 -15.87 1.47 12.76
N ILE A 87 -15.95 0.86 13.94
CA ILE A 87 -15.17 1.30 15.11
C ILE A 87 -13.67 1.20 14.83
N GLY A 88 -13.21 0.07 14.29
CA GLY A 88 -11.80 -0.12 13.92
C GLY A 88 -11.33 0.92 12.90
N PHE A 89 -12.12 1.17 11.85
CA PHE A 89 -11.84 2.21 10.86
C PHE A 89 -11.84 3.62 11.47
N GLY A 90 -12.78 3.91 12.38
CA GLY A 90 -12.84 5.18 13.09
C GLY A 90 -11.59 5.44 13.94
N ILE A 91 -11.09 4.42 14.65
CA ILE A 91 -9.84 4.51 15.42
C ILE A 91 -8.65 4.75 14.49
N LEU A 92 -8.55 3.99 13.39
CA LEU A 92 -7.52 4.18 12.36
C LEU A 92 -7.51 5.62 11.84
N LEU A 93 -8.70 6.14 11.50
CA LEU A 93 -8.86 7.49 10.99
C LEU A 93 -8.48 8.54 12.04
N ALA A 94 -8.85 8.34 13.30
CA ALA A 94 -8.45 9.23 14.39
C ALA A 94 -6.93 9.29 14.56
N VAL A 95 -6.24 8.14 14.57
CA VAL A 95 -4.78 8.07 14.64
C VAL A 95 -4.15 8.78 13.45
N PHE A 96 -4.65 8.53 12.23
CA PHE A 96 -4.18 9.19 11.03
C PHE A 96 -4.36 10.72 11.08
N LEU A 97 -5.53 11.19 11.50
CA LEU A 97 -5.81 12.62 11.60
C LEU A 97 -4.90 13.29 12.63
N ILE A 98 -4.70 12.67 13.79
CA ILE A 98 -3.75 13.16 14.80
C ILE A 98 -2.34 13.25 14.19
N ALA A 99 -1.87 12.20 13.51
CA ALA A 99 -0.57 12.19 12.84
C ALA A 99 -0.48 13.27 11.74
N TYR A 100 -1.55 13.49 10.97
CA TYR A 100 -1.60 14.50 9.91
C TYR A 100 -1.57 15.94 10.43
N PHE A 101 -2.33 16.22 11.49
CA PHE A 101 -2.35 17.56 12.08
C PHE A 101 -1.04 17.88 12.81
N THR A 102 -0.34 16.87 13.32
CA THR A 102 0.96 17.03 14.00
C THR A 102 2.18 16.94 13.08
N ALA A 103 2.05 16.39 11.88
CA ALA A 103 3.15 16.30 10.92
C ALA A 103 3.65 17.68 10.49
N SER A 104 4.97 17.82 10.29
CA SER A 104 5.54 18.99 9.61
C SER A 104 5.22 18.93 8.12
N GLY A 105 4.94 20.08 7.50
CA GLY A 105 4.79 20.21 6.05
C GLY A 105 6.13 20.28 5.31
N GLU A 106 7.21 19.81 5.95
CA GLU A 106 8.58 20.00 5.50
C GLU A 106 9.27 18.66 5.29
N PRO A 107 10.21 18.57 4.33
CA PRO A 107 11.02 17.38 4.11
C PRO A 107 11.79 16.99 5.37
N THR A 108 11.54 15.78 5.88
CA THR A 108 12.39 15.22 6.94
C THR A 108 13.70 14.73 6.34
N PRO A 109 14.82 14.73 7.10
CA PRO A 109 16.10 14.23 6.61
C PRO A 109 16.03 12.81 6.03
N TYR A 110 15.18 11.96 6.61
CA TYR A 110 14.98 10.57 6.20
C TYR A 110 14.28 10.42 4.84
N LEU A 111 13.45 11.40 4.45
CA LEU A 111 12.72 11.37 3.18
C LEU A 111 13.37 12.23 2.10
N LYS A 112 14.35 13.06 2.47
CA LYS A 112 14.97 14.05 1.58
C LYS A 112 15.47 13.43 0.27
N SER A 113 16.23 12.33 0.33
CA SER A 113 16.73 11.68 -0.89
C SER A 113 15.61 11.15 -1.82
N ALA A 114 14.49 10.68 -1.26
CA ALA A 114 13.36 10.25 -2.07
C ALA A 114 12.59 11.44 -2.67
N ILE A 115 12.47 12.54 -1.90
CA ILE A 115 11.86 13.79 -2.34
C ILE A 115 12.69 14.42 -3.47
N ASP A 116 14.01 14.49 -3.30
CA ASP A 116 14.93 15.06 -4.30
C ASP A 116 14.81 14.29 -5.63
N LYS A 117 14.84 12.95 -5.58
CA LYS A 117 14.64 12.10 -6.78
C LYS A 117 13.29 12.29 -7.45
N PHE A 118 12.22 12.48 -6.66
CA PHE A 118 10.89 12.75 -7.23
C PHE A 118 10.85 14.12 -7.93
N GLN A 119 11.48 15.12 -7.32
CA GLN A 119 11.59 16.47 -7.89
C GLN A 119 12.47 16.52 -9.14
N GLU A 120 13.55 15.71 -9.19
CA GLU A 120 14.39 15.55 -10.39
C GLU A 120 13.59 15.04 -11.60
N THR A 121 12.52 14.26 -11.39
CA THR A 121 11.61 13.82 -12.47
C THR A 121 10.55 14.86 -12.87
N GLY A 122 10.63 16.09 -12.32
CA GLY A 122 9.65 17.15 -12.53
C GLY A 122 8.42 17.04 -11.62
N GLY A 123 8.43 16.11 -10.65
CA GLY A 123 7.36 15.95 -9.67
C GLY A 123 7.33 17.11 -8.66
N VAL A 124 6.14 17.63 -8.35
CA VAL A 124 5.97 18.70 -7.36
C VAL A 124 5.29 18.14 -6.11
N LEU A 125 5.93 18.29 -4.95
CA LEU A 125 5.37 17.96 -3.65
C LEU A 125 4.99 19.23 -2.90
N SER A 126 3.71 19.39 -2.62
CA SER A 126 3.22 20.44 -1.72
C SER A 126 3.43 20.05 -0.25
N ALA A 127 3.36 21.03 0.64
CA ALA A 127 3.36 20.80 2.08
C ALA A 127 2.26 19.80 2.50
N ASN A 128 1.07 19.86 1.88
CA ASN A 128 -0.02 18.92 2.17
C ASN A 128 0.33 17.48 1.75
N ASN A 129 1.02 17.29 0.62
CA ASN A 129 1.47 15.97 0.21
C ASN A 129 2.47 15.39 1.23
N LEU A 130 3.40 16.22 1.71
CA LEU A 130 4.39 15.82 2.72
C LEU A 130 3.73 15.45 4.05
N LYS A 131 2.76 16.25 4.54
CA LYS A 131 1.98 15.92 5.73
C LYS A 131 1.23 14.60 5.56
N PHE A 132 0.63 14.37 4.39
CA PHE A 132 -0.11 13.14 4.11
C PHE A 132 0.80 11.91 4.14
N ILE A 133 1.95 11.98 3.47
CA ILE A 133 2.97 10.91 3.45
C ILE A 133 3.46 10.64 4.88
N GLY A 134 3.86 11.69 5.60
CA GLY A 134 4.36 11.59 6.97
C GLY A 134 3.34 11.02 7.95
N ALA A 135 2.07 11.42 7.82
CA ALA A 135 0.96 10.89 8.61
C ALA A 135 0.72 9.40 8.33
N GLY A 136 0.75 8.99 7.06
CA GLY A 136 0.57 7.59 6.67
C GLY A 136 1.67 6.68 7.23
N ILE A 137 2.93 7.14 7.15
CA ILE A 137 4.08 6.42 7.72
C ILE A 137 3.93 6.33 9.25
N SER A 138 3.70 7.45 9.93
CA SER A 138 3.56 7.49 11.39
C SER A 138 2.41 6.61 11.88
N THR A 139 1.26 6.66 11.21
CA THR A 139 0.10 5.81 11.52
C THR A 139 0.46 4.33 11.42
N SER A 140 1.17 3.94 10.36
CA SER A 140 1.60 2.56 10.16
C SER A 140 2.53 2.08 11.28
N VAL A 141 3.52 2.91 11.66
CA VAL A 141 4.44 2.61 12.76
C VAL A 141 3.69 2.46 14.09
N ILE A 142 2.76 3.38 14.39
CA ILE A 142 1.95 3.33 15.61
C ILE A 142 1.14 2.03 15.68
N LEU A 143 0.51 1.63 14.57
CA LEU A 143 -0.31 0.42 14.53
C LEU A 143 0.53 -0.85 14.64
N VAL A 144 1.72 -0.89 14.04
CA VAL A 144 2.65 -2.02 14.19
C VAL A 144 3.09 -2.17 15.65
N LEU A 145 3.44 -1.07 16.32
CA LEU A 145 3.79 -1.09 17.74
C LEU A 145 2.59 -1.52 18.61
N ALA A 146 1.39 -0.98 18.33
CA ALA A 146 0.18 -1.36 19.03
C ALA A 146 -0.14 -2.85 18.85
N ALA A 147 0.05 -3.40 17.64
CA ALA A 147 -0.13 -4.81 17.36
C ALA A 147 0.88 -5.69 18.11
N ALA A 148 2.16 -5.29 18.17
CA ALA A 148 3.17 -6.01 18.93
C ALA A 148 2.84 -6.04 20.44
N VAL A 149 2.41 -4.91 21.00
CA VAL A 149 1.96 -4.81 22.39
C VAL A 149 0.73 -5.69 22.63
N ALA A 150 -0.29 -5.61 21.77
CA ALA A 150 -1.48 -6.42 21.87
C ALA A 150 -1.18 -7.93 21.82
N PHE A 151 -0.24 -8.33 20.95
CA PHE A 151 0.24 -9.71 20.86
C PHE A 151 0.86 -10.18 22.18
N ILE A 152 1.79 -9.42 22.76
CA ILE A 152 2.41 -9.74 24.06
C ILE A 152 1.34 -9.89 25.16
N PHE A 153 0.42 -8.94 25.25
CA PHE A 153 -0.68 -9.01 26.24
C PHE A 153 -1.58 -10.23 26.02
N SER A 154 -1.84 -10.61 24.77
CA SER A 154 -2.64 -11.80 24.47
C SER A 154 -1.96 -13.09 24.91
N GLU A 155 -0.65 -13.21 24.70
CA GLU A 155 0.14 -14.37 25.13
C GLU A 155 0.16 -14.47 26.66
N ILE A 156 0.48 -13.37 27.37
CA ILE A 156 0.46 -13.32 28.84
C ILE A 156 -0.91 -13.75 29.38
N ARG A 157 -2.00 -13.19 28.83
CA ARG A 157 -3.36 -13.55 29.25
C ARG A 157 -3.66 -15.04 29.02
N ASN A 158 -3.17 -15.62 27.93
CA ASN A 158 -3.35 -17.03 27.63
C ASN A 158 -2.54 -17.92 28.59
N PHE A 159 -1.35 -17.51 29.02
CA PHE A 159 -0.59 -18.25 30.03
C PHE A 159 -1.29 -18.35 31.40
N PHE A 160 -2.13 -17.37 31.74
CA PHE A 160 -2.89 -17.35 32.99
C PHE A 160 -4.31 -17.93 32.88
N LYS A 161 -4.69 -18.47 31.72
CA LYS A 161 -5.96 -19.17 31.49
C LYS A 161 -5.72 -20.66 31.32
#